data_AF-A0A7C5HG04-F1
#
_entry.id   AF-A0A7C5HG04-F1
#
_cell.length_a   1.000
_cell.length_b   1.000
_cell.length_c   1.000
_cell.angle_alpha   90.00
_cell.angle_beta   90.00
_cell.angle_gamma   90.00
#
_symmetry.space_group_name_H-M   'P 1'
#
loop_
_entity.id
_entity.type
_entity.pdbx_description
1 polymer ?
#
loop_
_entity_poly.entity_id
_entity_poly.type
_entity_poly.pdbx_seq_one_letter_code
_entity_poly.pdbx_strand_id
1 'polypeptide(L)'
;MAKSRLEGKSGDSVIQLQTPFGGGKTHTLIALYHIAREWPAKIVVFDGTALNPKETKPWEELERQLTGTCEITKGDIAPGKEKLIKIISESSPLLILMDEVLEYTTKAAGVKVGDSNLASQTLAFMQELSGAVSTVGNSLLVITLPSSVSEHYDDETSEKLFHRLAKITGRIEKIYTPVGEDEIEHVIRRRLFQNVNEREVKKIVDEVVGLAERGGLLSGDEVGEYREIFLRSFPFKPEVIYVLYKRWGSFPTFQRTRGVLRLLSLVIHDLMDKQLPFIRLGDFNLQNEEIKRELIKHIGQEWDSIIAQDITSKDSGAKKVDESIESTYKPYKLGSVVSATIFMLSFSGRGERGTSVREIKLSTFHPDFQTPVIDTVINQLRDRLFYLSDEGLFFTNQPNLNKIILTREENVTLEKIVYEERELIEKSISRERRFLVYIWPQNHKDIPDTSDLKLIILKDTYPEKEFIERHGENPRVYRNILIFLCPEEDQREYFYKFIRRMLALRSIDEDQRLQLTENQDKEVKNKIKSQEIRFYEELRKYYRWVFIP
;
A
#
# COMPACT_ATOMS: atom_id res chain seq x y z
N MET A 1 -26.12 24.54 -18.50
CA MET A 1 -26.58 24.90 -17.15
C MET A 1 -26.42 26.39 -16.89
N ALA A 2 -25.20 26.92 -16.81
CA ALA A 2 -24.97 28.36 -16.57
C ALA A 2 -25.72 29.27 -17.55
N LYS A 3 -25.60 29.00 -18.86
CA LYS A 3 -26.37 29.70 -19.92
C LYS A 3 -27.89 29.64 -19.69
N SER A 4 -28.42 28.47 -19.33
CA SER A 4 -29.85 28.28 -19.09
C SER A 4 -30.35 29.12 -17.91
N ARG A 5 -29.58 29.20 -16.81
CA ARG A 5 -29.91 30.06 -15.66
C ARG A 5 -29.91 31.55 -16.05
N LEU A 6 -28.88 31.99 -16.78
CA LEU A 6 -28.76 33.39 -17.21
C LEU A 6 -29.85 33.79 -18.22
N GLU A 7 -30.38 32.84 -18.99
CA GLU A 7 -31.54 33.03 -19.86
C GLU A 7 -32.89 33.05 -19.09
N GLY A 8 -32.88 32.98 -17.76
CA GLY A 8 -34.09 32.95 -16.92
C GLY A 8 -34.87 31.64 -16.99
N LYS A 9 -34.24 30.56 -17.48
CA LYS A 9 -34.82 29.20 -17.51
C LYS A 9 -34.45 28.44 -16.23
N SER A 10 -34.70 27.13 -16.21
CA SER A 10 -34.28 26.27 -15.11
C SER A 10 -32.75 26.22 -14.96
N GLY A 11 -32.29 26.16 -13.72
CA GLY A 11 -30.88 26.08 -13.36
C GLY A 11 -30.62 26.54 -11.93
N ASP A 12 -29.52 26.05 -11.37
CA ASP A 12 -29.07 26.40 -10.02
C ASP A 12 -28.64 27.88 -9.97
N SER A 13 -28.94 28.55 -8.86
CA SER A 13 -28.57 29.95 -8.63
C SER A 13 -27.16 30.12 -8.08
N VAL A 14 -26.65 29.09 -7.40
CA VAL A 14 -25.34 29.08 -6.75
C VAL A 14 -24.66 27.75 -7.10
N ILE A 15 -23.42 27.84 -7.59
CA ILE A 15 -22.57 26.70 -7.91
C ILE A 15 -21.28 26.83 -7.13
N GLN A 16 -21.03 25.88 -6.23
CA GLN A 16 -19.72 25.71 -5.64
C GLN A 16 -18.89 24.74 -6.48
N LEU A 17 -17.76 25.23 -6.99
CA LEU A 17 -16.75 24.41 -7.62
C LEU A 17 -15.85 23.81 -6.54
N GLN A 18 -15.97 22.50 -6.37
CA GLN A 18 -14.98 21.69 -5.67
C GLN A 18 -14.22 20.89 -6.73
N THR A 19 -12.89 20.90 -6.67
CA THR A 19 -12.09 20.06 -7.57
C THR A 19 -11.44 18.94 -6.77
N PRO A 20 -11.63 17.67 -7.14
CA PRO A 20 -10.80 16.58 -6.63
C PRO A 20 -9.31 16.78 -6.98
N PHE A 21 -9.08 17.64 -7.97
CA PHE A 21 -7.80 18.04 -8.54
C PHE A 21 -7.35 19.35 -7.91
N GLY A 22 -6.17 19.41 -7.29
CA GLY A 22 -5.54 20.64 -6.79
C GLY A 22 -5.12 21.59 -7.92
N GLY A 23 -6.06 21.93 -8.79
CA GLY A 23 -5.90 22.68 -10.03
C GLY A 23 -7.09 22.41 -10.95
N GLY A 24 -7.75 23.47 -11.42
CA GLY A 24 -8.91 23.38 -12.33
C GLY A 24 -10.01 24.38 -12.01
N LYS A 25 -10.18 24.79 -10.74
CA LYS A 25 -11.22 25.76 -10.31
C LYS A 25 -11.09 27.09 -11.03
N THR A 26 -9.93 27.74 -10.91
CA THR A 26 -9.60 28.99 -11.62
C THR A 26 -9.67 28.81 -13.14
N HIS A 27 -9.21 27.67 -13.69
CA HIS A 27 -9.31 27.40 -15.13
C HIS A 27 -10.76 27.28 -15.60
N THR A 28 -11.64 26.62 -14.83
CA THR A 28 -13.07 26.53 -15.09
C THR A 28 -13.73 27.90 -14.98
N LEU A 29 -13.37 28.71 -13.98
CA LEU A 29 -13.85 30.10 -13.87
C LEU A 29 -13.41 30.94 -15.07
N ILE A 30 -12.14 30.84 -15.49
CA ILE A 30 -11.60 31.55 -16.66
C ILE A 30 -12.34 31.11 -17.94
N ALA A 31 -12.53 29.81 -18.14
CA ALA A 31 -13.29 29.30 -19.28
C ALA A 31 -14.73 29.82 -19.27
N LEU A 32 -15.39 29.81 -18.11
CA LEU A 32 -16.74 30.34 -17.95
C LEU A 32 -16.79 31.85 -18.20
N TYR A 33 -15.80 32.61 -17.70
CA TYR A 33 -15.65 34.04 -17.97
C TYR A 33 -15.58 34.32 -19.48
N HIS A 34 -14.71 33.62 -20.21
CA HIS A 34 -14.55 33.82 -21.64
C HIS A 34 -15.81 33.48 -22.43
N ILE A 35 -16.46 32.35 -22.13
CA ILE A 35 -17.69 31.95 -22.82
C ILE A 35 -18.85 32.89 -22.47
N ALA A 36 -18.95 33.35 -21.22
CA ALA A 36 -20.01 34.25 -20.79
C ALA A 36 -19.94 35.64 -21.42
N ARG A 37 -18.77 36.07 -21.93
CA ARG A 37 -18.65 37.32 -22.71
C ARG A 37 -19.42 37.28 -24.03
N GLU A 38 -19.75 36.08 -24.52
CA GLU A 38 -20.60 35.89 -25.70
C GLU A 38 -22.10 35.86 -25.35
N TRP A 39 -22.45 35.94 -24.06
CA TRP A 39 -23.82 35.94 -23.57
C TRP A 39 -24.27 37.35 -23.20
N PRO A 40 -25.57 37.68 -23.27
CA PRO A 40 -26.11 38.97 -22.84
C PRO A 40 -26.20 39.06 -21.31
N ALA A 41 -25.07 38.86 -20.62
CA ALA A 41 -24.96 38.89 -19.17
C ALA A 41 -23.80 39.79 -18.73
N LYS A 42 -24.01 40.59 -17.68
CA LYS A 42 -22.89 41.24 -16.99
C LYS A 42 -22.08 40.18 -16.23
N ILE A 43 -20.79 40.44 -16.06
CA ILE A 43 -19.88 39.53 -15.36
C ILE A 43 -19.16 40.31 -14.27
N VAL A 44 -19.18 39.77 -13.06
CA VAL A 44 -18.41 40.26 -11.91
C VAL A 44 -17.40 39.19 -11.53
N VAL A 45 -16.16 39.60 -11.29
CA VAL A 45 -15.08 38.69 -10.87
C VAL A 45 -14.49 39.17 -9.56
N PHE A 46 -14.37 38.27 -8.61
CA PHE A 46 -13.74 38.48 -7.31
C PHE A 46 -12.58 37.50 -7.17
N ASP A 47 -11.38 38.01 -6.91
CA ASP A 47 -10.19 37.22 -6.62
C ASP A 47 -9.78 37.45 -5.17
N GLY A 48 -10.03 36.44 -4.33
CA GLY A 48 -9.73 36.51 -2.91
C GLY A 48 -8.24 36.50 -2.57
N THR A 49 -7.37 36.12 -3.51
CA THR A 49 -5.92 36.19 -3.33
C THR A 49 -5.40 37.61 -3.54
N ALA A 50 -5.96 38.32 -4.53
CA ALA A 50 -5.54 39.65 -4.95
C ALA A 50 -6.07 40.78 -4.04
N LEU A 51 -7.25 40.61 -3.44
CA LEU A 51 -7.90 41.66 -2.67
C LEU A 51 -7.39 41.74 -1.22
N ASN A 52 -7.12 42.96 -0.77
CA ASN A 52 -6.77 43.27 0.62
C ASN A 52 -8.04 43.66 1.41
N PRO A 53 -8.44 42.94 2.47
CA PRO A 53 -9.65 43.24 3.23
C PRO A 53 -9.66 44.62 3.90
N LYS A 54 -8.51 45.26 4.11
CA LYS A 54 -8.43 46.63 4.62
C LYS A 54 -8.80 47.68 3.59
N GLU A 55 -8.66 47.35 2.30
CA GLU A 55 -8.81 48.30 1.19
C GLU A 55 -10.14 48.12 0.47
N THR A 56 -10.58 46.88 0.27
CA THR A 56 -11.75 46.59 -0.57
C THR A 56 -12.53 45.42 -0.01
N LYS A 57 -13.84 45.63 0.19
CA LYS A 57 -14.75 44.58 0.66
C LYS A 57 -15.50 43.95 -0.51
N PRO A 58 -15.92 42.67 -0.41
CA PRO A 58 -16.53 41.96 -1.53
C PRO A 58 -17.84 42.61 -2.03
N TRP A 59 -18.62 43.21 -1.14
CA TRP A 59 -19.84 43.92 -1.50
C TRP A 59 -19.60 45.29 -2.15
N GLU A 60 -18.51 45.97 -1.80
CA GLU A 60 -18.09 47.22 -2.44
C GLU A 60 -17.55 46.93 -3.84
N GLU A 61 -16.76 45.87 -3.98
CA GLU A 61 -16.25 45.38 -5.27
C GLU A 61 -17.40 45.01 -6.22
N LEU A 62 -18.39 44.28 -5.70
CA LEU A 62 -19.57 43.87 -6.47
C LEU A 62 -20.32 45.08 -7.03
N GLU A 63 -20.62 46.09 -6.20
CA GLU A 63 -21.30 47.31 -6.66
C GLU A 63 -20.43 48.05 -7.69
N ARG A 64 -19.14 48.25 -7.39
CA ARG A 64 -18.20 48.97 -8.26
C ARG A 64 -18.11 48.37 -9.66
N GLN A 65 -18.05 47.04 -9.79
CA GLN A 65 -18.03 46.39 -11.10
C GLN A 65 -19.37 46.47 -11.84
N LEU A 66 -20.49 46.56 -11.12
CA LEU A 66 -21.83 46.60 -11.72
C LEU A 66 -22.29 48.00 -12.15
N THR A 67 -21.95 49.02 -11.35
CA THR A 67 -22.44 50.40 -11.50
C THR A 67 -21.34 51.41 -11.79
N GLY A 68 -20.07 51.06 -11.55
CA GLY A 68 -18.92 51.98 -11.63
C GLY A 68 -18.67 52.82 -10.38
N THR A 69 -19.57 52.80 -9.39
CA THR A 69 -19.48 53.54 -8.12
C THR A 69 -19.77 52.63 -6.93
N CYS A 70 -19.54 53.12 -5.70
CA CYS A 70 -19.93 52.42 -4.49
C CYS A 70 -20.64 53.38 -3.52
N GLU A 71 -21.96 53.39 -3.57
CA GLU A 71 -22.83 54.26 -2.77
C GLU A 71 -23.81 53.46 -1.91
N ILE A 72 -24.33 52.35 -2.45
CA ILE A 72 -25.39 51.55 -1.84
C ILE A 72 -24.82 50.58 -0.80
N THR A 73 -23.68 49.94 -1.10
CA THR A 73 -23.07 48.89 -0.27
C THR A 73 -21.93 49.39 0.61
N LYS A 74 -21.55 50.66 0.50
CA LYS A 74 -20.43 51.25 1.23
C LYS A 74 -20.51 51.02 2.75
N GLY A 75 -19.40 50.59 3.35
CA GLY A 75 -19.26 50.41 4.80
C GLY A 75 -18.61 49.09 5.19
N ASP A 76 -18.39 48.91 6.49
CA ASP A 76 -17.71 47.73 7.05
C ASP A 76 -18.65 46.59 7.46
N ILE A 77 -19.96 46.78 7.28
CA ILE A 77 -21.03 45.82 7.63
C ILE A 77 -21.69 45.33 6.33
N ALA A 78 -22.08 44.06 6.29
CA ALA A 78 -22.80 43.50 5.14
C ALA A 78 -24.05 44.36 4.80
N PRO A 79 -24.30 44.66 3.52
CA PRO A 79 -25.28 45.68 3.13
C PRO A 79 -26.74 45.25 3.31
N GLY A 80 -27.01 43.97 3.55
CA GLY A 80 -28.36 43.42 3.65
C GLY A 80 -28.89 42.90 2.31
N LYS A 81 -29.73 41.87 2.38
CA LYS A 81 -30.28 41.17 1.21
C LYS A 81 -31.07 42.09 0.25
N GLU A 82 -31.86 43.04 0.76
CA GLU A 82 -32.69 43.92 -0.07
C GLU A 82 -31.86 44.82 -1.00
N LYS A 83 -30.77 45.39 -0.48
CA LYS A 83 -29.84 46.19 -1.29
C LYS A 83 -29.18 45.36 -2.38
N LEU A 84 -28.78 44.12 -2.06
CA LEU A 84 -28.20 43.20 -3.05
C LEU A 84 -29.22 42.80 -4.12
N ILE A 85 -30.48 42.51 -3.76
CA ILE A 85 -31.54 42.23 -4.73
C ILE A 85 -31.70 43.40 -5.70
N LYS A 86 -31.72 44.64 -5.21
CA LYS A 86 -31.85 45.83 -6.05
C LYS A 86 -30.73 45.92 -7.08
N ILE A 87 -29.47 45.90 -6.63
CA ILE A 87 -28.30 46.02 -7.50
C ILE A 87 -28.24 44.87 -8.53
N ILE A 88 -28.51 43.64 -8.08
CA ILE A 88 -28.48 42.46 -8.94
C ILE A 88 -29.62 42.51 -9.97
N SER A 89 -30.83 42.92 -9.59
CA SER A 89 -31.98 43.02 -10.50
C SER A 89 -31.74 44.07 -11.59
N GLU A 90 -31.19 45.24 -11.23
CA GLU A 90 -30.86 46.31 -12.18
C GLU A 90 -29.72 45.93 -13.15
N SER A 91 -28.91 44.95 -12.78
CA SER A 91 -27.76 44.48 -13.54
C SER A 91 -27.94 43.11 -14.19
N SER A 92 -29.12 42.50 -14.06
CA SER A 92 -29.39 41.17 -14.58
C SER A 92 -29.66 41.18 -16.11
N PRO A 93 -29.30 40.11 -16.84
CA PRO A 93 -28.68 38.86 -16.37
C PRO A 93 -27.24 39.04 -15.85
N LEU A 94 -26.88 38.35 -14.76
CA LEU A 94 -25.59 38.55 -14.07
C LEU A 94 -24.91 37.23 -13.72
N LEU A 95 -23.63 37.11 -14.08
CA LEU A 95 -22.71 36.08 -13.64
C LEU A 95 -21.71 36.65 -12.62
N ILE A 96 -21.67 36.08 -11.42
CA ILE A 96 -20.72 36.45 -10.36
C ILE A 96 -19.75 35.28 -10.19
N LEU A 97 -18.46 35.52 -10.39
CA LEU A 97 -17.39 34.54 -10.21
C LEU A 97 -16.57 34.96 -9.00
N MET A 98 -16.47 34.11 -7.98
CA MET A 98 -15.64 34.39 -6.80
C MET A 98 -14.61 33.27 -6.62
N ASP A 99 -13.34 33.60 -6.86
CA ASP A 99 -12.21 32.69 -6.65
C ASP A 99 -11.59 32.92 -5.27
N GLU A 100 -11.13 31.84 -4.62
CA GLU A 100 -10.38 31.85 -3.35
C GLU A 100 -11.04 32.65 -2.22
N VAL A 101 -12.36 32.51 -2.08
CA VAL A 101 -13.16 33.23 -1.06
C VAL A 101 -12.69 32.91 0.37
N LEU A 102 -12.22 31.68 0.61
CA LEU A 102 -11.68 31.28 1.91
C LEU A 102 -10.43 32.10 2.25
N GLU A 103 -9.49 32.27 1.31
CA GLU A 103 -8.25 33.02 1.55
C GLU A 103 -8.53 34.47 1.92
N TYR A 104 -9.44 35.13 1.20
CA TYR A 104 -9.88 36.48 1.57
C TYR A 104 -10.50 36.50 2.98
N THR A 105 -11.38 35.54 3.28
CA THR A 105 -12.07 35.48 4.58
C THR A 105 -11.09 35.26 5.73
N THR A 106 -10.06 34.43 5.54
CA THR A 106 -8.99 34.23 6.52
C THR A 106 -8.20 35.52 6.76
N LYS A 107 -7.81 36.24 5.70
CA LYS A 107 -7.17 37.57 5.84
C LYS A 107 -8.08 38.57 6.56
N ALA A 108 -9.39 38.54 6.27
CA ALA A 108 -10.38 39.42 6.86
C ALA A 108 -10.62 39.16 8.36
N ALA A 109 -10.24 37.98 8.89
CA ALA A 109 -10.39 37.67 10.31
C ALA A 109 -9.54 38.59 11.20
N GLY A 110 -8.45 39.16 10.67
CA GLY A 110 -7.58 40.11 11.34
C GLY A 110 -8.09 41.56 11.39
N VAL A 111 -9.20 41.88 10.71
CA VAL A 111 -9.78 43.24 10.68
C VAL A 111 -10.99 43.31 11.61
N LYS A 112 -10.92 44.12 12.67
CA LYS A 112 -12.02 44.30 13.63
C LYS A 112 -13.12 45.19 13.06
N VAL A 113 -14.38 44.81 13.31
CA VAL A 113 -15.57 45.58 12.94
C VAL A 113 -16.55 45.54 14.12
N GLY A 114 -16.62 46.63 14.88
CA GLY A 114 -17.37 46.69 16.14
C GLY A 114 -16.91 45.58 17.11
N ASP A 115 -17.88 44.83 17.65
CA ASP A 115 -17.64 43.67 18.53
C ASP A 115 -17.29 42.37 17.77
N SER A 116 -17.20 42.43 16.44
CA SER A 116 -16.92 41.30 15.56
C SER A 116 -15.67 41.54 14.70
N ASN A 117 -15.55 40.81 13.60
CA ASN A 117 -14.51 41.00 12.59
C ASN A 117 -15.09 40.98 11.17
N LEU A 118 -14.29 41.45 10.22
CA LEU A 118 -14.67 41.53 8.82
C LEU A 118 -14.91 40.14 8.21
N ALA A 119 -14.25 39.09 8.70
CA ALA A 119 -14.58 37.71 8.31
C ALA A 119 -16.03 37.35 8.63
N SER A 120 -16.54 37.72 9.81
CA SER A 120 -17.94 37.47 10.19
C SER A 120 -18.91 38.23 9.29
N GLN A 121 -18.58 39.47 8.93
CA GLN A 121 -19.36 40.27 7.98
C GLN A 121 -19.30 39.68 6.55
N THR A 122 -18.15 39.14 6.15
CA THR A 122 -17.98 38.47 4.85
C THR A 122 -18.85 37.21 4.77
N LEU A 123 -18.91 36.41 5.85
CA LEU A 123 -19.81 35.26 5.92
C LEU A 123 -21.29 35.68 5.83
N ALA A 124 -21.69 36.74 6.55
CA ALA A 124 -23.04 37.29 6.46
C ALA A 124 -23.35 37.75 5.02
N PHE A 125 -22.43 38.47 4.38
CA PHE A 125 -22.55 38.87 2.98
C PHE A 125 -22.71 37.67 2.03
N MET A 126 -21.91 36.61 2.18
CA MET A 126 -22.04 35.42 1.33
C MET A 126 -23.41 34.76 1.46
N GLN A 127 -24.01 34.78 2.66
CA GLN A 127 -25.36 34.27 2.90
C GLN A 127 -26.43 35.19 2.29
N GLU A 128 -26.27 36.51 2.39
CA GLU A 128 -27.19 37.47 1.80
C GLU A 128 -27.12 37.44 0.26
N LEU A 129 -25.91 37.35 -0.30
CA LEU A 129 -25.64 37.28 -1.73
C LEU A 129 -26.24 36.02 -2.35
N SER A 130 -25.98 34.84 -1.77
CA SER A 130 -26.54 33.57 -2.26
C SER A 130 -28.08 33.61 -2.26
N GLY A 131 -28.66 34.18 -1.21
CA GLY A 131 -30.10 34.42 -1.12
C GLY A 131 -30.61 35.40 -2.17
N ALA A 132 -29.91 36.50 -2.43
CA ALA A 132 -30.32 37.52 -3.39
C ALA A 132 -30.26 37.01 -4.83
N VAL A 133 -29.16 36.33 -5.21
CA VAL A 133 -28.98 35.70 -6.54
C VAL A 133 -30.08 34.66 -6.81
N SER A 134 -30.46 33.91 -5.77
CA SER A 134 -31.56 32.95 -5.87
C SER A 134 -32.91 33.62 -6.12
N THR A 135 -33.18 34.75 -5.47
CA THR A 135 -34.43 35.51 -5.60
C THR A 135 -34.58 36.18 -6.98
N VAL A 136 -33.52 36.70 -7.57
CA VAL A 136 -33.59 37.45 -8.86
C VAL A 136 -33.86 36.53 -10.07
N GLY A 137 -33.50 35.24 -9.99
CA GLY A 137 -33.93 34.24 -10.97
C GLY A 137 -33.06 34.12 -12.23
N ASN A 138 -32.56 35.22 -12.81
CA ASN A 138 -31.69 35.24 -13.99
C ASN A 138 -30.24 35.63 -13.68
N SER A 139 -29.78 35.33 -12.47
CA SER A 139 -28.41 35.51 -12.01
C SER A 139 -27.80 34.19 -11.54
N LEU A 140 -26.48 34.08 -11.64
CA LEU A 140 -25.69 32.91 -11.25
C LEU A 140 -24.46 33.33 -10.44
N LEU A 141 -24.28 32.72 -9.27
CA LEU A 141 -23.08 32.83 -8.45
C LEU A 141 -22.25 31.55 -8.57
N VAL A 142 -21.00 31.66 -8.98
CA VAL A 142 -20.04 30.56 -9.02
C VAL A 142 -18.90 30.87 -8.06
N ILE A 143 -18.68 30.01 -7.08
CA ILE A 143 -17.65 30.19 -6.06
C ILE A 143 -16.67 29.02 -6.07
N THR A 144 -15.44 29.28 -5.64
CA THR A 144 -14.44 28.22 -5.44
C THR A 144 -14.11 28.11 -3.95
N LEU A 145 -14.03 26.86 -3.48
CA LEU A 145 -13.52 26.54 -2.15
C LEU A 145 -12.48 25.41 -2.29
N PRO A 146 -11.47 25.34 -1.39
CA PRO A 146 -10.54 24.23 -1.35
C PRO A 146 -11.26 22.92 -1.03
N SER A 147 -10.64 21.81 -1.40
CA SER A 147 -11.23 20.47 -1.23
C SER A 147 -10.95 19.91 0.16
N SER A 148 -9.89 20.39 0.80
CA SER A 148 -9.60 20.23 2.22
C SER A 148 -8.84 21.45 2.75
N VAL A 149 -8.99 21.74 4.05
CA VAL A 149 -8.33 22.87 4.71
C VAL A 149 -6.80 22.68 4.76
N SER A 150 -6.37 21.42 4.84
CA SER A 150 -4.98 20.97 4.87
C SER A 150 -4.16 21.35 3.62
N GLU A 151 -4.79 21.82 2.55
CA GLU A 151 -4.07 22.26 1.35
C GLU A 151 -3.35 23.60 1.53
N HIS A 152 -3.79 24.47 2.47
CA HIS A 152 -3.32 25.87 2.54
C HIS A 152 -3.17 26.44 3.96
N TYR A 153 -3.79 25.85 4.99
CA TYR A 153 -3.84 26.43 6.34
C TYR A 153 -3.75 25.37 7.45
N ASP A 154 -2.91 25.61 8.46
CA ASP A 154 -2.71 24.73 9.64
C ASP A 154 -3.44 25.24 10.90
N ASP A 155 -4.32 26.24 10.79
CA ASP A 155 -4.96 26.89 11.94
C ASP A 155 -6.45 26.55 12.10
N GLU A 156 -6.85 26.31 13.35
CA GLU A 156 -8.23 25.94 13.74
C GLU A 156 -9.29 26.98 13.32
N THR A 157 -8.86 28.24 13.11
CA THR A 157 -9.75 29.33 12.68
C THR A 157 -10.14 29.17 11.20
N SER A 158 -9.18 28.83 10.33
CA SER A 158 -9.45 28.59 8.90
C SER A 158 -10.36 27.38 8.68
N GLU A 159 -10.21 26.33 9.48
CA GLU A 159 -11.13 25.17 9.44
C GLU A 159 -12.58 25.58 9.77
N LYS A 160 -12.76 26.37 10.84
CA LYS A 160 -14.09 26.87 11.22
C LYS A 160 -14.69 27.78 10.15
N LEU A 161 -13.89 28.63 9.51
CA LEU A 161 -14.33 29.50 8.42
C LEU A 161 -14.72 28.69 7.17
N PHE A 162 -13.93 27.68 6.80
CA PHE A 162 -14.24 26.77 5.71
C PHE A 162 -15.58 26.06 5.93
N HIS A 163 -15.80 25.46 7.10
CA HIS A 163 -17.06 24.79 7.41
C HIS A 163 -18.26 25.73 7.38
N ARG A 164 -18.08 26.99 7.80
CA ARG A 164 -19.14 28.01 7.73
C ARG A 164 -19.45 28.42 6.29
N LEU A 165 -18.43 28.69 5.47
CA LEU A 165 -18.60 28.98 4.05
C LEU A 165 -19.29 27.83 3.34
N ALA A 166 -18.78 26.60 3.49
CA ALA A 166 -19.36 25.40 2.90
C ALA A 166 -20.83 25.17 3.32
N LYS A 167 -21.20 25.53 4.55
CA LYS A 167 -22.59 25.43 5.03
C LYS A 167 -23.51 26.51 4.45
N ILE A 168 -23.00 27.71 4.24
CA ILE A 168 -23.76 28.82 3.62
C ILE A 168 -24.08 28.49 2.17
N THR A 169 -23.11 27.90 1.48
CA THR A 169 -23.16 27.61 0.05
C THR A 169 -23.92 26.30 -0.19
N GLY A 170 -23.67 25.28 0.63
CA GLY A 170 -24.31 23.96 0.56
C GLY A 170 -25.83 23.91 0.83
N ARG A 171 -26.45 24.96 1.37
CA ARG A 171 -27.89 24.99 1.69
C ARG A 171 -28.81 25.16 0.47
N ILE A 172 -28.26 25.54 -0.69
CA ILE A 172 -29.01 25.90 -1.90
C ILE A 172 -28.56 25.03 -3.10
N GLU A 173 -27.74 23.99 -2.89
CA GLU A 173 -26.70 23.60 -3.85
C GLU A 173 -26.79 22.22 -4.51
N LYS A 174 -26.06 22.11 -5.64
CA LYS A 174 -25.55 20.89 -6.26
C LYS A 174 -24.03 21.01 -6.40
N ILE A 175 -23.26 20.16 -5.68
CA ILE A 175 -21.79 20.15 -5.75
C ILE A 175 -21.37 19.70 -7.16
N TYR A 176 -20.60 20.52 -7.87
CA TYR A 176 -20.10 20.18 -9.20
C TYR A 176 -18.59 19.91 -9.12
N THR A 177 -18.20 18.65 -9.34
CA THR A 177 -16.82 18.24 -9.57
C THR A 177 -16.55 18.33 -11.09
N PRO A 178 -15.73 19.28 -11.57
CA PRO A 178 -15.60 19.58 -13.01
C PRO A 178 -15.04 18.45 -13.89
N VAL A 179 -14.50 17.40 -13.27
CA VAL A 179 -13.95 16.22 -13.93
C VAL A 179 -14.64 15.01 -13.29
N GLY A 180 -15.35 14.21 -14.09
CA GLY A 180 -15.93 12.95 -13.64
C GLY A 180 -14.83 11.95 -13.25
N GLU A 181 -15.14 10.95 -12.42
CA GLU A 181 -14.16 9.91 -12.09
C GLU A 181 -13.68 9.15 -13.35
N ASP A 182 -14.47 9.15 -14.44
CA ASP A 182 -14.22 8.43 -15.70
C ASP A 182 -13.35 9.21 -16.73
N GLU A 183 -12.89 10.41 -16.37
CA GLU A 183 -12.06 11.27 -17.24
C GLU A 183 -10.62 11.45 -16.72
N ILE A 184 -10.32 10.82 -15.59
CA ILE A 184 -9.06 11.00 -14.85
C ILE A 184 -7.87 10.49 -15.65
N GLU A 185 -8.03 9.33 -16.28
CA GLU A 185 -7.04 8.66 -17.11
C GLU A 185 -6.55 9.61 -18.22
N HIS A 186 -7.49 10.26 -18.91
CA HIS A 186 -7.20 11.16 -20.01
C HIS A 186 -6.47 12.43 -19.53
N VAL A 187 -6.86 12.98 -18.38
CA VAL A 187 -6.19 14.15 -17.80
C VAL A 187 -4.74 13.83 -17.43
N ILE A 188 -4.48 12.67 -16.82
CA ILE A 188 -3.13 12.23 -16.43
C ILE A 188 -2.26 12.04 -17.67
N ARG A 189 -2.77 11.30 -18.66
CA ARG A 189 -2.09 11.08 -19.93
C ARG A 189 -1.70 12.41 -20.57
N ARG A 190 -2.64 13.37 -20.65
CA ARG A 190 -2.40 14.67 -21.30
C ARG A 190 -1.41 15.56 -20.55
N ARG A 191 -1.31 15.43 -19.22
CA ARG A 191 -0.37 16.21 -18.40
C ARG A 191 1.06 15.63 -18.44
N LEU A 192 1.18 14.31 -18.49
CA LEU A 192 2.47 13.61 -18.44
C LEU A 192 3.09 13.39 -19.82
N PHE A 193 2.26 13.27 -20.86
CA PHE A 193 2.70 13.00 -22.23
C PHE A 193 2.22 14.08 -23.18
N GLN A 194 3.14 14.66 -23.94
CA GLN A 194 2.80 15.67 -24.95
C GLN A 194 1.97 15.06 -26.09
N ASN A 195 2.42 13.93 -26.63
CA ASN A 195 1.77 13.21 -27.72
C ASN A 195 2.00 11.71 -27.58
N VAL A 196 1.05 10.91 -28.09
CA VAL A 196 1.16 9.45 -28.17
C VAL A 196 0.59 9.02 -29.53
N ASN A 197 1.19 8.00 -30.15
CA ASN A 197 0.71 7.49 -31.43
C ASN A 197 -0.51 6.58 -31.26
N GLU A 198 -1.72 7.13 -31.44
CA GLU A 198 -2.98 6.41 -31.22
C GLU A 198 -3.12 5.11 -32.02
N ARG A 199 -2.49 5.01 -33.20
CA ARG A 199 -2.54 3.77 -34.01
C ARG A 199 -1.74 2.66 -33.34
N GLU A 200 -0.57 2.96 -32.79
CA GLU A 200 0.26 1.99 -32.08
C GLU A 200 -0.34 1.65 -30.71
N VAL A 201 -0.89 2.65 -30.00
CA VAL A 201 -1.63 2.42 -28.74
C VAL A 201 -2.73 1.39 -28.94
N LYS A 202 -3.57 1.58 -29.97
CA LYS A 202 -4.68 0.66 -30.24
C LYS A 202 -4.19 -0.77 -30.50
N LYS A 203 -3.12 -0.94 -31.29
CA LYS A 203 -2.53 -2.26 -31.57
C LYS A 203 -2.06 -2.95 -30.29
N ILE A 204 -1.27 -2.24 -29.46
CA ILE A 204 -0.72 -2.79 -28.21
C ILE A 204 -1.84 -3.17 -27.26
N VAL A 205 -2.83 -2.28 -27.08
CA VAL A 205 -3.97 -2.54 -26.19
C VAL A 205 -4.80 -3.73 -26.70
N ASP A 206 -5.11 -3.79 -27.99
CA ASP A 206 -5.89 -4.91 -28.57
C ASP A 206 -5.17 -6.25 -28.42
N GLU A 207 -3.84 -6.28 -28.60
CA GLU A 207 -3.01 -7.47 -28.39
C GLU A 207 -3.04 -7.92 -26.92
N VAL A 208 -2.75 -7.01 -25.99
CA VAL A 208 -2.69 -7.30 -24.56
C VAL A 208 -4.04 -7.76 -24.03
N VAL A 209 -5.12 -7.08 -24.39
CA VAL A 209 -6.48 -7.45 -23.97
C VAL A 209 -6.88 -8.79 -24.58
N GLY A 210 -6.58 -9.03 -25.86
CA GLY A 210 -6.87 -10.31 -26.50
C GLY A 210 -6.10 -11.49 -25.89
N LEU A 211 -4.86 -11.28 -25.46
CA LEU A 211 -4.09 -12.30 -24.73
C LEU A 211 -4.66 -12.53 -23.32
N ALA A 212 -5.04 -11.47 -22.61
CA ALA A 212 -5.65 -11.58 -21.29
C ALA A 212 -7.01 -12.32 -21.33
N GLU A 213 -7.82 -12.08 -22.37
CA GLU A 213 -9.06 -12.81 -22.63
C GLU A 213 -8.80 -14.30 -22.90
N ARG A 214 -7.88 -14.63 -23.83
CA ARG A 214 -7.49 -16.03 -24.09
C ARG A 214 -6.92 -16.74 -22.87
N GLY A 215 -6.21 -16.01 -22.01
CA GLY A 215 -5.65 -16.48 -20.75
C GLY A 215 -6.67 -16.59 -19.61
N GLY A 216 -7.95 -16.27 -19.84
CA GLY A 216 -9.01 -16.32 -18.84
C GLY A 216 -8.91 -15.28 -17.74
N LEU A 217 -8.12 -14.21 -17.94
CA LEU A 217 -8.00 -13.11 -16.98
C LEU A 217 -9.14 -12.10 -17.11
N LEU A 218 -9.68 -11.93 -18.33
CA LEU A 218 -10.83 -11.08 -18.66
C LEU A 218 -11.90 -11.93 -19.34
N SER A 219 -13.17 -11.63 -19.11
CA SER A 219 -14.28 -12.38 -19.70
C SER A 219 -15.53 -11.55 -19.94
N GLY A 220 -16.29 -11.88 -20.99
CA GLY A 220 -17.57 -11.24 -21.28
C GLY A 220 -17.46 -9.72 -21.42
N ASP A 221 -18.34 -8.99 -20.73
CA ASP A 221 -18.41 -7.53 -20.81
C ASP A 221 -17.15 -6.83 -20.27
N GLU A 222 -16.38 -7.47 -19.37
CA GLU A 222 -15.14 -6.92 -18.80
C GLU A 222 -14.09 -6.62 -19.89
N VAL A 223 -14.09 -7.40 -20.98
CA VAL A 223 -13.11 -7.24 -22.07
C VAL A 223 -13.29 -5.91 -22.79
N GLY A 224 -14.55 -5.51 -23.02
CA GLY A 224 -14.89 -4.23 -23.65
C GLY A 224 -14.50 -3.06 -22.76
N GLU A 225 -14.95 -3.10 -21.51
CA GLU A 225 -14.71 -2.06 -20.51
C GLU A 225 -13.21 -1.87 -20.23
N TYR A 226 -12.48 -2.96 -20.00
CA TYR A 226 -11.04 -2.90 -19.73
C TYR A 226 -10.27 -2.30 -20.91
N ARG A 227 -10.65 -2.64 -22.15
CA ARG A 227 -10.04 -2.07 -23.36
C ARG A 227 -10.24 -0.57 -23.42
N GLU A 228 -11.45 -0.07 -23.16
CA GLU A 228 -11.72 1.36 -23.18
C GLU A 228 -10.92 2.12 -22.11
N ILE A 229 -10.87 1.59 -20.89
CA ILE A 229 -10.07 2.19 -19.81
C ILE A 229 -8.59 2.17 -20.17
N PHE A 230 -8.09 1.08 -20.75
CA PHE A 230 -6.67 0.99 -21.12
C PHE A 230 -6.30 1.97 -22.25
N LEU A 231 -7.16 2.14 -23.25
CA LEU A 231 -6.96 3.16 -24.28
C LEU A 231 -6.87 4.58 -23.69
N ARG A 232 -7.70 4.90 -22.68
CA ARG A 232 -7.70 6.21 -22.03
C ARG A 232 -6.48 6.42 -21.11
N SER A 233 -6.03 5.36 -20.43
CA SER A 233 -4.95 5.40 -19.43
C SER A 233 -3.55 5.15 -20.01
N PHE A 234 -3.44 4.66 -21.25
CA PHE A 234 -2.15 4.39 -21.89
C PHE A 234 -1.19 5.61 -21.81
N PRO A 235 0.09 5.42 -21.44
CA PRO A 235 0.84 4.16 -21.35
C PRO A 235 0.74 3.44 -19.99
N PHE A 236 -0.16 3.85 -19.11
CA PHE A 236 -0.40 3.14 -17.86
C PHE A 236 -1.42 2.02 -18.07
N LYS A 237 -1.16 0.86 -17.47
CA LYS A 237 -2.14 -0.20 -17.36
C LYS A 237 -3.28 0.26 -16.42
N PRO A 238 -4.56 -0.12 -16.64
CA PRO A 238 -5.69 0.35 -15.85
C PRO A 238 -5.51 0.25 -14.33
N GLU A 239 -4.87 -0.80 -13.83
CA GLU A 239 -4.66 -1.03 -12.40
C GLU A 239 -3.76 0.02 -11.77
N VAL A 240 -2.85 0.63 -12.53
CA VAL A 240 -1.99 1.72 -12.04
C VAL A 240 -2.84 2.91 -11.63
N ILE A 241 -3.74 3.37 -12.52
CA ILE A 241 -4.59 4.52 -12.24
C ILE A 241 -5.59 4.18 -11.15
N TYR A 242 -6.24 3.01 -11.25
CA TYR A 242 -7.20 2.54 -10.26
C TYR A 242 -6.60 2.49 -8.85
N VAL A 243 -5.45 1.84 -8.66
CA VAL A 243 -4.80 1.71 -7.35
C VAL A 243 -4.37 3.05 -6.79
N LEU A 244 -3.79 3.93 -7.61
CA LEU A 244 -3.36 5.25 -7.16
C LEU A 244 -4.52 6.15 -6.75
N TYR A 245 -5.67 6.07 -7.44
CA TYR A 245 -6.83 6.93 -7.12
C TYR A 245 -7.76 6.37 -6.06
N LYS A 246 -8.11 5.08 -6.16
CA LYS A 246 -9.11 4.47 -5.28
C LYS A 246 -8.48 3.99 -3.98
N ARG A 247 -7.31 3.35 -4.05
CA ARG A 247 -6.62 2.83 -2.87
C ARG A 247 -5.73 3.91 -2.22
N TRP A 248 -4.64 4.32 -2.87
CA TRP A 248 -3.73 5.32 -2.30
C TRP A 248 -4.39 6.71 -2.16
N GLY A 249 -5.22 7.10 -3.13
CA GLY A 249 -5.95 8.35 -3.08
C GLY A 249 -6.96 8.45 -1.93
N SER A 250 -7.27 7.34 -1.24
CA SER A 250 -8.13 7.39 -0.06
C SER A 250 -7.40 7.86 1.21
N PHE A 251 -6.06 7.92 1.23
CA PHE A 251 -5.31 8.51 2.34
C PHE A 251 -5.52 10.04 2.39
N PRO A 252 -5.88 10.64 3.54
CA PRO A 252 -6.09 12.08 3.65
C PRO A 252 -4.84 12.91 3.28
N THR A 253 -3.66 12.38 3.57
CA THR A 253 -2.37 13.02 3.24
C THR A 253 -1.98 12.85 1.77
N PHE A 254 -2.58 11.90 1.05
CA PHE A 254 -2.27 11.64 -0.35
C PHE A 254 -3.16 12.51 -1.25
N GLN A 255 -2.61 13.64 -1.68
CA GLN A 255 -3.29 14.52 -2.63
C GLN A 255 -3.55 13.76 -3.94
N ARG A 256 -4.79 13.30 -4.15
CA ARG A 256 -5.21 12.41 -5.25
C ARG A 256 -4.74 12.81 -6.64
N THR A 257 -4.44 14.08 -6.86
CA THR A 257 -4.03 14.57 -8.16
C THR A 257 -2.57 14.96 -8.22
N ARG A 258 -2.14 15.87 -7.35
CA ARG A 258 -0.75 16.36 -7.35
C ARG A 258 0.22 15.26 -6.92
N GLY A 259 -0.18 14.45 -5.94
CA GLY A 259 0.57 13.27 -5.49
C GLY A 259 0.69 12.24 -6.61
N VAL A 260 -0.40 11.92 -7.31
CA VAL A 260 -0.36 10.96 -8.44
C VAL A 260 0.50 11.46 -9.57
N LEU A 261 0.31 12.69 -10.04
CA LEU A 261 1.11 13.24 -11.14
C LEU A 261 2.60 13.31 -10.78
N ARG A 262 2.92 13.69 -9.54
CA ARG A 262 4.31 13.72 -9.05
C ARG A 262 4.91 12.32 -9.00
N LEU A 263 4.23 11.36 -8.39
CA LEU A 263 4.68 9.98 -8.30
C LEU A 263 4.86 9.35 -9.69
N LEU A 264 3.88 9.50 -10.57
CA LEU A 264 3.96 8.98 -11.94
C LEU A 264 5.06 9.67 -12.77
N SER A 265 5.34 10.96 -12.54
CA SER A 265 6.46 11.64 -13.19
C SER A 265 7.81 11.03 -12.78
N LEU A 266 7.99 10.73 -11.49
CA LEU A 266 9.20 10.05 -10.99
C LEU A 266 9.32 8.63 -11.56
N VAL A 267 8.21 7.89 -11.61
CA VAL A 267 8.17 6.55 -12.21
C VAL A 267 8.53 6.60 -13.69
N ILE A 268 7.94 7.51 -14.47
CA ILE A 268 8.29 7.67 -15.90
C ILE A 268 9.78 7.96 -16.03
N HIS A 269 10.31 8.89 -15.24
CA HIS A 269 11.72 9.24 -15.28
C HIS A 269 12.65 8.04 -14.98
N ASP A 270 12.32 7.19 -13.99
CA ASP A 270 13.06 5.95 -13.70
C ASP A 270 12.98 4.90 -14.83
N LEU A 271 11.92 4.97 -15.64
CA LEU A 271 11.65 4.02 -16.73
C LEU A 271 12.10 4.51 -18.11
N MET A 272 12.59 5.75 -18.25
CA MET A 272 12.89 6.36 -19.56
C MET A 272 13.87 5.55 -20.42
N ASP A 273 14.85 4.89 -19.80
CA ASP A 273 15.85 4.08 -20.50
C ASP A 273 15.40 2.63 -20.74
N LYS A 274 14.21 2.25 -20.26
CA LYS A 274 13.67 0.89 -20.37
C LYS A 274 12.73 0.81 -21.56
N GLN A 275 12.89 -0.23 -22.39
CA GLN A 275 12.01 -0.50 -23.52
C GLN A 275 10.77 -1.28 -23.05
N LEU A 276 9.87 -0.59 -22.33
CA LEU A 276 8.61 -1.16 -21.87
C LEU A 276 7.44 -0.73 -22.77
N PRO A 277 6.55 -1.65 -23.17
CA PRO A 277 5.39 -1.29 -24.00
C PRO A 277 4.33 -0.48 -23.24
N PHE A 278 4.26 -0.65 -21.93
CA PHE A 278 3.36 0.05 -21.00
C PHE A 278 3.88 -0.09 -19.57
N ILE A 279 3.34 0.72 -18.65
CA ILE A 279 3.73 0.80 -17.24
C ILE A 279 2.71 0.06 -16.38
N ARG A 280 3.19 -0.85 -15.53
CA ARG A 280 2.41 -1.64 -14.56
C ARG A 280 2.76 -1.23 -13.12
N LEU A 281 2.00 -1.73 -12.15
CA LEU A 281 2.28 -1.53 -10.72
C LEU A 281 3.65 -2.08 -10.32
N GLY A 282 4.04 -3.24 -10.86
CA GLY A 282 5.33 -3.86 -10.57
C GLY A 282 6.54 -3.14 -11.16
N ASP A 283 6.33 -2.14 -12.03
CA ASP A 283 7.40 -1.32 -12.59
C ASP A 283 7.77 -0.12 -11.69
N PHE A 284 7.03 0.09 -10.59
CA PHE A 284 7.35 1.11 -9.58
C PHE A 284 8.62 0.67 -8.84
N ASN A 285 9.74 1.31 -9.16
CA ASN A 285 11.04 0.94 -8.63
C ASN A 285 11.17 1.34 -7.15
N LEU A 286 10.87 0.42 -6.25
CA LEU A 286 10.99 0.63 -4.81
C LEU A 286 12.45 0.76 -4.30
N GLN A 287 13.47 0.52 -5.15
CA GLN A 287 14.86 0.86 -4.84
C GLN A 287 15.16 2.35 -5.05
N ASN A 288 14.35 3.04 -5.85
CA ASN A 288 14.51 4.48 -6.07
C ASN A 288 13.99 5.23 -4.83
N GLU A 289 14.89 5.94 -4.15
CA GLU A 289 14.57 6.65 -2.90
C GLU A 289 13.48 7.71 -3.07
N GLU A 290 13.39 8.38 -4.22
CA GLU A 290 12.37 9.41 -4.45
C GLU A 290 10.98 8.77 -4.56
N ILE A 291 10.85 7.72 -5.37
CA ILE A 291 9.60 6.96 -5.52
C ILE A 291 9.18 6.35 -4.19
N LYS A 292 10.12 5.70 -3.49
CA LYS A 292 9.87 5.05 -2.20
C LYS A 292 9.40 6.06 -1.15
N ARG A 293 10.06 7.22 -1.03
CA ARG A 293 9.66 8.27 -0.07
C ARG A 293 8.28 8.85 -0.34
N GLU A 294 7.90 8.99 -1.61
CA GLU A 294 6.54 9.44 -1.98
C GLU A 294 5.45 8.47 -1.52
N LEU A 295 5.75 7.18 -1.39
CA LEU A 295 4.81 6.18 -0.86
C LEU A 295 4.88 6.11 0.69
N ILE A 296 6.08 5.98 1.24
CA ILE A 296 6.34 5.76 2.68
C ILE A 296 5.74 6.87 3.55
N LYS A 297 5.77 8.14 3.10
CA LYS A 297 5.23 9.27 3.87
C LYS A 297 3.74 9.14 4.23
N HIS A 298 3.00 8.26 3.55
CA HIS A 298 1.58 8.01 3.81
C HIS A 298 1.32 6.78 4.68
N ILE A 299 2.26 5.84 4.73
CA ILE A 299 2.05 4.51 5.34
C ILE A 299 2.92 4.26 6.58
N GLY A 300 3.92 5.10 6.83
CA GLY A 300 4.81 5.03 8.00
C GLY A 300 6.26 4.67 7.66
N GLN A 301 7.21 5.14 8.46
CA GLN A 301 8.66 4.96 8.24
C GLN A 301 9.13 3.51 8.43
N GLU A 302 8.39 2.70 9.19
CA GLU A 302 8.70 1.28 9.42
C GLU A 302 8.79 0.47 8.12
N TRP A 303 8.05 0.90 7.09
CA TRP A 303 8.00 0.26 5.78
C TRP A 303 9.31 0.32 5.01
N ASP A 304 10.22 1.24 5.35
CA ASP A 304 11.54 1.29 4.72
C ASP A 304 12.32 -0.01 4.94
N SER A 305 12.33 -0.48 6.19
CA SER A 305 12.99 -1.72 6.58
C SER A 305 12.31 -2.96 6.01
N ILE A 306 10.98 -2.94 5.88
CA ILE A 306 10.19 -4.05 5.34
C ILE A 306 10.43 -4.19 3.83
N ILE A 307 10.36 -3.07 3.09
CA ILE A 307 10.66 -3.04 1.66
C ILE A 307 12.10 -3.51 1.42
N ALA A 308 13.05 -3.07 2.24
CA ALA A 308 14.42 -3.54 2.19
C ALA A 308 14.52 -5.05 2.39
N GLN A 309 13.90 -5.59 3.44
CA GLN A 309 14.00 -7.00 3.82
C GLN A 309 13.39 -7.93 2.77
N ASP A 310 12.21 -7.59 2.25
CA ASP A 310 11.43 -8.51 1.43
C ASP A 310 11.55 -8.25 -0.08
N ILE A 311 11.80 -7.01 -0.49
CA ILE A 311 11.75 -6.63 -1.91
C ILE A 311 13.12 -6.21 -2.44
N THR A 312 13.79 -5.25 -1.81
CA THR A 312 14.86 -4.48 -2.50
C THR A 312 16.29 -4.88 -2.18
N SER A 313 16.58 -5.44 -1.00
CA SER A 313 17.94 -5.88 -0.64
C SER A 313 18.44 -6.99 -1.56
N LYS A 314 19.76 -7.14 -1.70
CA LYS A 314 20.37 -8.19 -2.54
C LYS A 314 19.94 -9.60 -2.12
N ASP A 315 19.83 -9.83 -0.82
CA ASP A 315 19.40 -11.11 -0.24
C ASP A 315 17.91 -11.15 0.13
N SER A 316 17.11 -10.23 -0.41
CA SER A 316 15.67 -10.18 -0.14
C SER A 316 14.96 -11.42 -0.65
N GLY A 317 13.80 -11.73 -0.05
CA GLY A 317 12.99 -12.86 -0.49
C GLY A 317 12.58 -12.76 -1.97
N ALA A 318 12.23 -11.56 -2.44
CA ALA A 318 11.90 -11.32 -3.84
C ALA A 318 13.08 -11.59 -4.78
N LYS A 319 14.30 -11.12 -4.47
CA LYS A 319 15.50 -11.38 -5.28
C LYS A 319 15.87 -12.85 -5.30
N LYS A 320 15.70 -13.55 -4.18
CA LYS A 320 15.88 -15.01 -4.14
C LYS A 320 14.89 -15.71 -5.06
N VAL A 321 13.63 -15.25 -5.12
CA VAL A 321 12.63 -15.80 -6.06
C VAL A 321 13.03 -15.52 -7.51
N ASP A 322 13.52 -14.32 -7.82
CA ASP A 322 14.04 -13.99 -9.16
C ASP A 322 15.12 -14.98 -9.64
N GLU A 323 15.94 -15.48 -8.72
CA GLU A 323 17.02 -16.43 -9.04
C GLU A 323 16.57 -17.90 -9.08
N SER A 324 15.47 -18.25 -8.42
CA SER A 324 14.99 -19.65 -8.32
C SER A 324 13.94 -20.04 -9.36
N ILE A 325 13.37 -19.08 -10.09
CA ILE A 325 12.52 -19.37 -11.24
C ILE A 325 13.34 -19.91 -12.42
N GLU A 326 12.65 -20.55 -13.37
CA GLU A 326 13.28 -21.11 -14.58
C GLU A 326 14.10 -20.06 -15.33
N SER A 327 15.23 -20.48 -15.90
CA SER A 327 16.22 -19.60 -16.55
C SER A 327 15.63 -18.64 -17.59
N THR A 328 14.63 -19.08 -18.35
CA THR A 328 13.91 -18.27 -19.36
C THR A 328 13.22 -17.04 -18.76
N TYR A 329 12.81 -17.09 -17.49
CA TYR A 329 12.07 -16.01 -16.83
C TYR A 329 12.96 -15.07 -16.00
N LYS A 330 14.23 -15.42 -15.76
CA LYS A 330 15.17 -14.59 -14.98
C LYS A 330 15.27 -13.12 -15.43
N PRO A 331 15.28 -12.81 -16.74
CA PRO A 331 15.35 -11.41 -17.20
C PRO A 331 14.18 -10.53 -16.72
N TYR A 332 13.00 -11.12 -16.49
CA TYR A 332 11.79 -10.39 -16.09
C TYR A 332 11.70 -10.11 -14.60
N LYS A 333 12.59 -10.72 -13.78
CA LYS A 333 12.65 -10.50 -12.32
C LYS A 333 11.25 -10.57 -11.65
N LEU A 334 10.53 -11.66 -11.94
CA LEU A 334 9.12 -11.78 -11.58
C LEU A 334 8.86 -11.78 -10.07
N GLY A 335 9.79 -12.27 -9.25
CA GLY A 335 9.71 -12.14 -7.80
C GLY A 335 9.65 -10.67 -7.39
N SER A 336 10.57 -9.84 -7.91
CA SER A 336 10.56 -8.38 -7.68
C SER A 336 9.28 -7.71 -8.19
N VAL A 337 8.86 -8.00 -9.43
CA VAL A 337 7.69 -7.38 -10.08
C VAL A 337 6.39 -7.74 -9.36
N VAL A 338 6.22 -9.01 -8.99
CA VAL A 338 5.03 -9.49 -8.26
C VAL A 338 5.02 -8.92 -6.84
N SER A 339 6.16 -8.91 -6.14
CA SER A 339 6.25 -8.29 -4.81
C SER A 339 5.92 -6.80 -4.82
N ALA A 340 6.46 -6.02 -5.76
CA ALA A 340 6.14 -4.60 -5.90
C ALA A 340 4.65 -4.38 -6.22
N THR A 341 4.06 -5.23 -7.06
CA THR A 341 2.62 -5.21 -7.36
C THR A 341 1.78 -5.46 -6.11
N ILE A 342 2.08 -6.52 -5.36
CA ILE A 342 1.38 -6.84 -4.11
C ILE A 342 1.53 -5.69 -3.12
N PHE A 343 2.74 -5.13 -2.99
CA PHE A 343 3.00 -3.98 -2.13
C PHE A 343 2.10 -2.80 -2.50
N MET A 344 2.05 -2.40 -3.77
CA MET A 344 1.19 -1.31 -4.22
C MET A 344 -0.30 -1.57 -3.97
N LEU A 345 -0.75 -2.83 -4.04
CA LEU A 345 -2.12 -3.24 -3.73
C LEU A 345 -2.41 -3.31 -2.22
N SER A 346 -1.40 -3.36 -1.35
CA SER A 346 -1.60 -3.65 0.08
C SER A 346 -2.21 -2.50 0.89
N PHE A 347 -2.23 -1.28 0.34
CA PHE A 347 -2.54 -0.07 1.10
C PHE A 347 -3.80 0.63 0.61
N SER A 348 -4.70 0.96 1.53
CA SER A 348 -5.87 1.81 1.31
C SER A 348 -6.18 2.58 2.60
N GLY A 349 -6.44 3.88 2.48
CA GLY A 349 -6.93 4.71 3.59
C GLY A 349 -8.32 4.33 4.10
N ARG A 350 -9.07 3.48 3.37
CA ARG A 350 -10.36 2.92 3.79
C ARG A 350 -10.23 1.61 4.57
N GLY A 351 -9.01 1.10 4.77
CA GLY A 351 -8.76 -0.17 5.45
C GLY A 351 -8.97 -1.43 4.60
N GLU A 352 -9.31 -1.28 3.32
CA GLU A 352 -9.29 -2.39 2.35
C GLU A 352 -7.87 -2.93 2.21
N ARG A 353 -7.68 -4.22 2.47
CA ARG A 353 -6.40 -4.92 2.36
C ARG A 353 -6.57 -6.18 1.54
N GLY A 354 -5.51 -6.58 0.85
CA GLY A 354 -5.50 -7.81 0.07
C GLY A 354 -5.83 -7.62 -1.40
N THR A 355 -5.52 -8.66 -2.16
CA THR A 355 -5.81 -8.79 -3.57
C THR A 355 -5.98 -10.27 -3.91
N SER A 356 -6.70 -10.55 -4.99
CA SER A 356 -6.86 -11.93 -5.49
C SER A 356 -5.69 -12.32 -6.39
N VAL A 357 -5.45 -13.63 -6.54
CA VAL A 357 -4.47 -14.15 -7.50
C VAL A 357 -4.78 -13.68 -8.93
N ARG A 358 -6.08 -13.60 -9.28
CA ARG A 358 -6.54 -13.10 -10.60
C ARG A 358 -6.12 -11.63 -10.80
N GLU A 359 -6.30 -10.79 -9.80
CA GLU A 359 -5.96 -9.35 -9.87
C GLU A 359 -4.43 -9.14 -9.94
N ILE A 360 -3.63 -9.92 -9.23
CA ILE A 360 -2.15 -9.89 -9.37
C ILE A 360 -1.75 -10.33 -10.77
N LYS A 361 -2.29 -11.45 -11.27
CA LYS A 361 -1.98 -11.94 -12.62
C LYS A 361 -2.35 -10.91 -13.68
N LEU A 362 -3.52 -10.29 -13.54
CA LEU A 362 -3.95 -9.23 -14.45
C LEU A 362 -3.00 -8.04 -14.38
N SER A 363 -2.65 -7.55 -13.18
CA SER A 363 -1.76 -6.41 -12.95
C SER A 363 -0.32 -6.63 -13.46
N THR A 364 0.19 -7.86 -13.33
CA THR A 364 1.56 -8.23 -13.73
C THR A 364 1.67 -8.72 -15.17
N PHE A 365 0.54 -8.98 -15.83
CA PHE A 365 0.45 -9.53 -17.17
C PHE A 365 1.37 -8.82 -18.16
N HIS A 366 2.09 -9.60 -18.96
CA HIS A 366 2.95 -9.12 -20.04
C HIS A 366 2.89 -10.11 -21.22
N PRO A 367 2.95 -9.64 -22.49
CA PRO A 367 2.93 -10.52 -23.67
C PRO A 367 4.06 -11.55 -23.69
N ASP A 368 5.22 -11.21 -23.12
CA ASP A 368 6.43 -12.03 -23.21
C ASP A 368 6.43 -13.31 -22.35
N PHE A 369 5.47 -13.47 -21.43
CA PHE A 369 5.40 -14.67 -20.60
C PHE A 369 3.96 -15.10 -20.30
N GLN A 370 3.79 -16.40 -20.03
CA GLN A 370 2.49 -16.98 -19.73
C GLN A 370 2.09 -16.77 -18.27
N THR A 371 0.79 -16.66 -18.00
CA THR A 371 0.25 -16.40 -16.65
C THR A 371 0.50 -17.48 -15.60
N PRO A 372 0.63 -18.80 -15.90
CA PRO A 372 0.84 -19.82 -14.87
C PRO A 372 2.15 -19.67 -14.08
N VAL A 373 3.19 -19.06 -14.68
CA VAL A 373 4.45 -18.79 -13.97
C VAL A 373 4.23 -17.90 -12.74
N ILE A 374 3.22 -17.02 -12.78
CA ILE A 374 2.87 -16.12 -11.68
C ILE A 374 2.33 -16.90 -10.48
N ASP A 375 1.64 -18.04 -10.68
CA ASP A 375 1.23 -18.90 -9.55
C ASP A 375 2.45 -19.48 -8.83
N THR A 376 3.44 -19.95 -9.59
CA THR A 376 4.70 -20.46 -9.04
C THR A 376 5.43 -19.37 -8.26
N VAL A 377 5.51 -18.15 -8.83
CA VAL A 377 6.14 -17.00 -8.18
C VAL A 377 5.42 -16.64 -6.87
N ILE A 378 4.08 -16.54 -6.88
CA ILE A 378 3.29 -16.23 -5.68
C ILE A 378 3.54 -17.27 -4.58
N ASN A 379 3.56 -18.57 -4.92
CA ASN A 379 3.82 -19.63 -3.95
C ASN A 379 5.24 -19.52 -3.36
N GLN A 380 6.26 -19.31 -4.21
CA GLN A 380 7.63 -19.13 -3.71
C GLN A 380 7.80 -17.85 -2.86
N LEU A 381 7.04 -16.79 -3.16
CA LEU A 381 7.04 -15.57 -2.35
C LEU A 381 6.40 -15.80 -0.97
N ARG A 382 5.29 -16.56 -0.88
CA ARG A 382 4.69 -16.94 0.42
C ARG A 382 5.67 -17.67 1.33
N ASP A 383 6.53 -18.50 0.76
CA ASP A 383 7.51 -19.26 1.53
C ASP A 383 8.72 -18.41 1.99
N ARG A 384 9.00 -17.28 1.33
CA ARG A 384 10.28 -16.56 1.48
C ARG A 384 10.17 -15.13 1.98
N LEU A 385 9.05 -14.46 1.74
CA LEU A 385 8.80 -13.12 2.26
C LEU A 385 8.45 -13.22 3.75
N PHE A 386 8.92 -12.26 4.54
CA PHE A 386 8.76 -12.24 5.99
C PHE A 386 7.63 -11.34 6.48
N TYR A 387 7.14 -10.46 5.62
CA TYR A 387 6.10 -9.48 5.91
C TYR A 387 4.92 -9.60 4.96
N LEU A 388 4.88 -10.64 4.13
CA LEU A 388 3.66 -11.03 3.41
C LEU A 388 2.72 -11.75 4.39
N SER A 389 1.44 -11.35 4.41
CA SER A 389 0.41 -11.91 5.29
C SER A 389 0.23 -13.42 5.09
N ASP A 390 -0.03 -14.14 6.19
CA ASP A 390 -0.39 -15.55 6.19
C ASP A 390 -1.85 -15.78 5.73
N GLU A 391 -2.71 -14.74 5.75
CA GLU A 391 -4.15 -14.85 5.49
C GLU A 391 -4.55 -14.43 4.07
N GLY A 392 -3.67 -13.70 3.37
CA GLY A 392 -3.97 -13.15 2.06
C GLY A 392 -2.76 -12.59 1.35
N LEU A 393 -2.98 -12.01 0.17
CA LEU A 393 -1.91 -11.44 -0.64
C LEU A 393 -1.82 -9.93 -0.37
N PHE A 394 -1.22 -9.58 0.75
CA PHE A 394 -0.88 -8.20 1.10
C PHE A 394 0.25 -8.18 2.12
N PHE A 395 1.02 -7.08 2.11
CA PHE A 395 2.06 -6.85 3.08
C PHE A 395 1.48 -6.32 4.40
N THR A 396 2.10 -6.74 5.50
CA THR A 396 1.81 -6.29 6.86
C THR A 396 3.07 -5.71 7.50
N ASN A 397 2.91 -4.81 8.46
CA ASN A 397 4.04 -4.34 9.27
C ASN A 397 4.43 -5.30 10.41
N GLN A 398 3.67 -6.38 10.58
CA GLN A 398 3.99 -7.48 11.48
C GLN A 398 4.68 -8.62 10.72
N PRO A 399 5.69 -9.26 11.33
CA PRO A 399 6.33 -10.44 10.75
C PRO A 399 5.36 -11.63 10.70
N ASN A 400 5.45 -12.41 9.63
CA ASN A 400 4.70 -13.66 9.48
C ASN A 400 5.32 -14.81 10.27
N LEU A 401 4.64 -15.96 10.28
CA LEU A 401 5.09 -17.12 11.05
C LEU A 401 6.49 -17.59 10.65
N ASN A 402 6.83 -17.56 9.35
CA ASN A 402 8.15 -17.96 8.87
C ASN A 402 9.27 -17.11 9.47
N LYS A 403 9.08 -15.79 9.56
CA LYS A 403 10.05 -14.88 10.19
C LYS A 403 10.16 -15.11 11.69
N ILE A 404 9.04 -15.34 12.37
CA ILE A 404 9.03 -15.66 13.80
C ILE A 404 9.82 -16.94 14.06
N ILE A 405 9.59 -18.00 13.28
CA ILE A 405 10.32 -19.26 13.45
C ILE A 405 11.80 -19.08 13.17
N LEU A 406 12.18 -18.40 12.08
CA LEU A 406 13.58 -18.15 11.77
C LEU A 406 14.30 -17.41 12.91
N THR A 407 13.66 -16.37 13.47
CA THR A 407 14.20 -15.60 14.60
C THR A 407 14.38 -16.48 15.84
N ARG A 408 13.46 -17.43 16.07
CA ARG A 408 13.57 -18.39 17.17
C ARG A 408 14.67 -19.42 16.92
N GLU A 409 14.83 -19.90 15.69
CA GLU A 409 15.92 -20.81 15.30
C GLU A 409 17.30 -20.20 15.51
N GLU A 410 17.47 -18.92 15.19
CA GLU A 410 18.72 -18.18 15.42
C GLU A 410 19.08 -18.09 16.92
N ASN A 411 18.08 -18.11 17.80
CA ASN A 411 18.26 -18.07 19.26
C ASN A 411 18.46 -19.45 19.90
N VAL A 412 18.40 -20.55 19.13
CA VAL A 412 18.65 -21.91 19.66
C VAL A 412 20.16 -22.17 19.71
N THR A 413 20.69 -22.39 20.91
CA THR A 413 22.10 -22.71 21.13
C THR A 413 22.41 -24.18 20.80
N LEU A 414 23.67 -24.46 20.47
CA LEU A 414 24.15 -25.82 20.24
C LEU A 414 23.95 -26.72 21.46
N GLU A 415 24.12 -26.18 22.67
CA GLU A 415 23.90 -26.91 23.93
C GLU A 415 22.46 -27.44 24.05
N LYS A 416 21.45 -26.63 23.68
CA LYS A 416 20.05 -27.06 23.67
C LYS A 416 19.80 -28.16 22.64
N ILE A 417 20.45 -28.08 21.47
CA ILE A 417 20.34 -29.11 20.43
C ILE A 417 20.92 -30.44 20.94
N VAL A 418 22.10 -30.41 21.54
CA VAL A 418 22.76 -31.61 22.09
C VAL A 418 21.97 -32.19 23.28
N TYR A 419 21.35 -31.34 24.10
CA TYR A 419 20.45 -31.80 25.16
C TYR A 419 19.23 -32.53 24.60
N GLU A 420 18.55 -31.94 23.62
CA GLU A 420 17.37 -32.55 22.99
C GLU A 420 17.73 -33.83 22.23
N GLU A 421 18.88 -33.87 21.55
CA GLU A 421 19.39 -35.09 20.93
C GLU A 421 19.50 -36.24 21.95
N ARG A 422 20.08 -35.96 23.13
CA ARG A 422 20.20 -36.96 24.19
C ARG A 422 18.84 -37.47 24.67
N GLU A 423 17.92 -36.54 24.95
CA GLU A 423 16.55 -36.85 25.36
C GLU A 423 15.83 -37.73 24.34
N LEU A 424 16.04 -37.48 23.04
CA LEU A 424 15.46 -38.27 21.96
C LEU A 424 16.02 -39.70 21.92
N ILE A 425 17.33 -39.86 22.13
CA ILE A 425 17.96 -41.19 22.25
C ILE A 425 17.37 -41.92 23.45
N GLU A 426 17.31 -41.29 24.62
CA GLU A 426 16.79 -41.86 25.86
C GLU A 426 15.34 -42.33 25.72
N LYS A 427 14.47 -41.52 25.07
CA LYS A 427 13.07 -41.88 24.79
C LYS A 427 12.91 -42.99 23.76
N SER A 428 13.90 -43.18 22.89
CA SER A 428 13.85 -44.18 21.80
C SER A 428 14.39 -45.55 22.21
N ILE A 429 15.01 -45.68 23.40
CA ILE A 429 15.52 -46.96 23.91
C ILE A 429 14.36 -47.84 24.37
N SER A 430 14.38 -49.11 23.96
CA SER A 430 13.38 -50.10 24.37
C SER A 430 13.38 -50.30 25.89
N ARG A 431 12.19 -50.47 26.47
CA ARG A 431 12.01 -50.82 27.89
C ARG A 431 12.39 -52.28 28.19
N GLU A 432 12.54 -53.12 27.17
CA GLU A 432 13.03 -54.49 27.34
C GLU A 432 14.52 -54.50 27.65
N ARG A 433 14.90 -55.06 28.82
CA ARG A 433 16.29 -55.11 29.30
C ARG A 433 17.11 -56.22 28.62
N ARG A 434 17.21 -56.20 27.29
CA ARG A 434 18.08 -57.14 26.54
C ARG A 434 19.54 -56.68 26.49
N PHE A 435 19.77 -55.37 26.61
CA PHE A 435 21.09 -54.74 26.61
C PHE A 435 21.22 -53.77 27.80
N LEU A 436 22.40 -53.66 28.38
CA LEU A 436 22.77 -52.51 29.20
C LEU A 436 23.17 -51.37 28.25
N VAL A 437 22.43 -50.27 28.27
CA VAL A 437 22.63 -49.16 27.33
C VAL A 437 23.45 -48.05 27.98
N TYR A 438 24.52 -47.62 27.32
CA TYR A 438 25.39 -46.52 27.73
C TYR A 438 25.36 -45.43 26.66
N ILE A 439 24.90 -44.23 27.01
CA ILE A 439 24.78 -43.10 26.09
C ILE A 439 25.91 -42.13 26.35
N TRP A 440 26.70 -41.86 25.31
CA TRP A 440 27.81 -40.91 25.30
C TRP A 440 28.78 -41.05 26.47
N PRO A 441 29.32 -42.26 26.71
CA PRO A 441 30.41 -42.44 27.68
C PRO A 441 31.58 -41.53 27.30
N GLN A 442 32.22 -40.90 28.29
CA GLN A 442 33.34 -40.01 28.05
C GLN A 442 34.63 -40.80 27.82
N ASN A 443 34.72 -42.00 28.37
CA ASN A 443 35.88 -42.87 28.19
C ASN A 443 35.52 -44.34 28.45
N HIS A 444 36.48 -45.22 28.17
CA HIS A 444 36.31 -46.67 28.30
C HIS A 444 36.13 -47.16 29.77
N LYS A 445 36.41 -46.34 30.81
CA LYS A 445 36.15 -46.66 32.23
C LYS A 445 34.67 -46.53 32.60
N ASP A 446 33.90 -45.75 31.84
CA ASP A 446 32.47 -45.54 32.09
C ASP A 446 31.62 -46.77 31.76
N ILE A 447 32.22 -47.78 31.10
CA ILE A 447 31.56 -48.99 30.63
C ILE A 447 32.12 -50.21 31.40
N PRO A 448 31.39 -50.73 32.40
CA PRO A 448 31.81 -51.87 33.20
C PRO A 448 32.22 -53.09 32.35
N ASP A 449 33.24 -53.83 32.81
CA ASP A 449 33.67 -55.09 32.19
C ASP A 449 32.94 -56.30 32.82
N THR A 450 31.64 -56.43 32.55
CA THR A 450 30.79 -57.55 32.98
C THR A 450 30.35 -58.40 31.77
N SER A 451 29.81 -59.59 31.99
CA SER A 451 29.36 -60.50 30.92
C SER A 451 28.03 -60.11 30.24
N ASP A 452 27.32 -59.09 30.74
CA ASP A 452 26.06 -58.61 30.15
C ASP A 452 26.30 -57.97 28.77
N LEU A 453 25.39 -58.21 27.81
CA LEU A 453 25.41 -57.53 26.51
C LEU A 453 25.22 -56.01 26.68
N LYS A 454 26.06 -55.23 26.00
CA LYS A 454 26.07 -53.76 26.11
C LYS A 454 25.83 -53.11 24.76
N LEU A 455 24.92 -52.13 24.73
CA LEU A 455 24.75 -51.23 23.60
C LEU A 455 25.32 -49.86 23.99
N ILE A 456 26.28 -49.38 23.22
CA ILE A 456 27.04 -48.16 23.50
C ILE A 456 26.74 -47.18 22.38
N ILE A 457 26.07 -46.08 22.71
CA ILE A 457 25.71 -45.04 21.75
C ILE A 457 26.75 -43.94 21.85
N LEU A 458 27.54 -43.74 20.80
CA LEU A 458 28.66 -42.79 20.77
C LEU A 458 28.27 -41.47 20.08
N LYS A 459 28.98 -40.38 20.40
CA LYS A 459 28.91 -39.14 19.62
C LYS A 459 29.79 -39.20 18.37
N ASP A 460 30.86 -39.97 18.44
CA ASP A 460 31.84 -40.13 17.37
C ASP A 460 31.36 -41.14 16.34
N THR A 461 31.78 -40.96 15.09
CA THR A 461 31.32 -41.73 13.94
C THR A 461 31.84 -43.18 13.92
N TYR A 462 32.85 -43.48 14.74
CA TYR A 462 33.42 -44.81 14.91
C TYR A 462 33.85 -45.02 16.36
N PRO A 463 33.80 -46.25 16.89
CA PRO A 463 34.34 -46.56 18.20
C PRO A 463 35.86 -46.55 18.18
N GLU A 464 36.47 -45.86 19.15
CA GLU A 464 37.92 -45.96 19.36
C GLU A 464 38.28 -47.37 19.86
N LYS A 465 39.44 -47.89 19.42
CA LYS A 465 39.92 -49.22 19.82
C LYS A 465 40.03 -49.40 21.33
N GLU A 466 40.33 -48.33 22.06
CA GLU A 466 40.48 -48.37 23.52
C GLU A 466 39.20 -48.80 24.24
N PHE A 467 38.01 -48.46 23.70
CA PHE A 467 36.73 -48.95 24.25
C PHE A 467 36.64 -50.48 24.24
N ILE A 468 37.20 -51.11 23.20
CA ILE A 468 37.17 -52.56 22.99
C ILE A 468 38.30 -53.24 23.77
N GLU A 469 39.48 -52.63 23.81
CA GLU A 469 40.70 -53.27 24.34
C GLU A 469 40.90 -53.04 25.84
N ARG A 470 40.34 -51.99 26.44
CA ARG A 470 40.66 -51.55 27.82
C ARG A 470 39.44 -51.29 28.70
N HIS A 471 39.63 -51.49 29.99
CA HIS A 471 38.75 -51.03 31.07
C HIS A 471 39.63 -50.50 32.22
N GLY A 472 39.79 -49.17 32.24
CA GLY A 472 40.82 -48.52 33.04
C GLY A 472 42.24 -48.95 32.69
N GLU A 473 43.05 -49.21 33.71
CA GLU A 473 44.44 -49.64 33.50
C GLU A 473 44.54 -51.10 33.03
N ASN A 474 43.43 -51.85 33.02
CA ASN A 474 43.40 -53.28 32.71
C ASN A 474 42.89 -53.54 31.29
N PRO A 475 43.38 -54.60 30.61
CA PRO A 475 42.77 -55.10 29.39
C PRO A 475 41.34 -55.58 29.63
N ARG A 476 40.42 -55.27 28.69
CA ARG A 476 39.03 -55.73 28.75
C ARG A 476 38.94 -57.22 28.43
N VAL A 477 38.23 -57.97 29.27
CA VAL A 477 38.02 -59.42 29.14
C VAL A 477 36.82 -59.70 28.24
N TYR A 478 35.68 -59.03 28.48
CA TYR A 478 34.45 -59.26 27.73
C TYR A 478 34.36 -58.31 26.52
N ARG A 479 35.17 -58.57 25.49
CA ARG A 479 35.22 -57.71 24.29
C ARG A 479 33.99 -57.90 23.40
N ASN A 480 33.64 -59.17 23.11
CA ASN A 480 32.61 -59.55 22.12
C ASN A 480 31.15 -59.25 22.52
N ILE A 481 30.94 -58.57 23.65
CA ILE A 481 29.61 -58.20 24.16
C ILE A 481 29.29 -56.71 23.96
N LEU A 482 30.26 -55.93 23.47
CA LEU A 482 30.08 -54.51 23.19
C LEU A 482 29.49 -54.36 21.79
N ILE A 483 28.39 -53.64 21.67
CA ILE A 483 27.80 -53.25 20.38
C ILE A 483 27.77 -51.74 20.36
N PHE A 484 28.33 -51.12 19.33
CA PHE A 484 28.38 -49.66 19.23
C PHE A 484 27.38 -49.18 18.19
N LEU A 485 26.61 -48.16 18.53
CA LEU A 485 25.75 -47.40 17.62
C LEU A 485 26.35 -46.00 17.44
N CYS A 486 26.74 -45.66 16.22
CA CYS A 486 27.43 -44.41 15.90
C CYS A 486 26.64 -43.60 14.87
N PRO A 487 26.76 -42.26 14.89
CA PRO A 487 26.17 -41.37 13.90
C PRO A 487 26.86 -41.44 12.53
N GLU A 488 26.10 -41.07 11.50
CA GLU A 488 26.58 -40.72 10.15
C GLU A 488 26.91 -39.21 10.10
N GLU A 489 28.17 -38.85 9.82
CA GLU A 489 28.62 -37.45 9.87
C GLU A 489 27.87 -36.57 8.87
N ASP A 490 27.64 -37.08 7.67
CA ASP A 490 26.96 -36.38 6.58
C ASP A 490 25.50 -36.02 6.94
N GLN A 491 24.91 -36.67 7.94
CA GLN A 491 23.55 -36.40 8.40
C GLN A 491 23.49 -35.42 9.60
N ARG A 492 24.63 -35.06 10.20
CA ARG A 492 24.68 -34.23 11.41
C ARG A 492 24.03 -32.87 11.21
N GLU A 493 24.41 -32.14 10.15
CA GLU A 493 23.88 -30.80 9.90
C GLU A 493 22.35 -30.84 9.68
N TYR A 494 21.87 -31.81 8.91
CA TYR A 494 20.45 -32.01 8.66
C TYR A 494 19.68 -32.30 9.95
N PHE A 495 20.18 -33.23 10.76
CA PHE A 495 19.56 -33.62 12.02
C PHE A 495 19.55 -32.45 13.03
N TYR A 496 20.63 -31.67 13.09
CA TYR A 496 20.74 -30.52 13.98
C TYR A 496 19.82 -29.38 13.54
N LYS A 497 19.66 -29.16 12.23
CA LYS A 497 18.67 -28.23 11.68
C LYS A 497 17.24 -28.68 12.00
N PHE A 498 16.96 -29.98 11.93
CA PHE A 498 15.68 -30.55 12.29
C PHE A 498 15.35 -30.33 13.79
N ILE A 499 16.27 -30.66 14.70
CA ILE A 499 16.12 -30.37 16.14
C ILE A 499 15.97 -28.87 16.38
N ARG A 500 16.77 -28.03 15.72
CA ARG A 500 16.69 -26.57 15.86
C ARG A 500 15.30 -26.04 15.52
N ARG A 501 14.75 -26.46 14.38
CA ARG A 501 13.40 -26.08 13.94
C ARG A 501 12.34 -26.50 14.95
N MET A 502 12.46 -27.72 15.45
CA MET A 502 11.56 -28.25 16.48
C MET A 502 11.61 -27.43 17.78
N LEU A 503 12.81 -27.17 18.31
CA LEU A 503 12.98 -26.38 19.53
C LEU A 503 12.45 -24.95 19.35
N ALA A 504 12.65 -24.36 18.18
CA ALA A 504 12.08 -23.06 17.84
C ALA A 504 10.55 -23.10 17.84
N LEU A 505 9.93 -24.12 17.23
CA LEU A 505 8.47 -24.30 17.21
C LEU A 505 7.88 -24.49 18.62
N ARG A 506 8.48 -25.36 19.45
CA ARG A 506 8.06 -25.55 20.84
C ARG A 506 8.18 -24.25 21.65
N SER A 507 9.29 -23.52 21.47
CA SER A 507 9.47 -22.22 22.13
C SER A 507 8.43 -21.18 21.70
N ILE A 508 7.85 -21.28 20.51
CA ILE A 508 6.76 -20.41 20.05
C ILE A 508 5.44 -20.81 20.71
N ASP A 509 5.13 -22.11 20.73
CA ASP A 509 3.89 -22.65 21.33
C ASP A 509 3.82 -22.40 22.85
N GLU A 510 4.97 -22.43 23.53
CA GLU A 510 5.06 -22.17 24.97
C GLU A 510 5.02 -20.68 25.35
N ASP A 511 5.31 -19.76 24.41
CA ASP A 511 5.43 -18.34 24.71
C ASP A 511 4.08 -17.61 24.67
N GLN A 512 3.41 -17.56 25.82
CA GLN A 512 2.12 -16.89 26.00
C GLN A 512 2.16 -15.36 25.77
N ARG A 513 3.34 -14.73 25.69
CA ARG A 513 3.47 -13.29 25.43
C ARG A 513 3.42 -12.98 23.94
N LEU A 514 3.65 -13.98 23.10
CA LEU A 514 3.65 -13.84 21.65
C LEU A 514 2.20 -13.75 21.15
N GLN A 515 1.86 -12.64 20.50
CA GLN A 515 0.54 -12.46 19.91
C GLN A 515 0.48 -13.14 18.54
N LEU A 516 0.13 -14.42 18.52
CA LEU A 516 -0.16 -15.17 17.30
C LEU A 516 -1.63 -15.03 16.92
N THR A 517 -1.92 -15.03 15.62
CA THR A 517 -3.29 -15.22 15.13
C THR A 517 -3.74 -16.67 15.35
N GLU A 518 -5.05 -16.92 15.37
CA GLU A 518 -5.58 -18.30 15.50
C GLU A 518 -5.06 -19.25 14.41
N ASN A 519 -4.85 -18.72 13.20
CA ASN A 519 -4.32 -19.49 12.08
C ASN A 519 -2.85 -19.85 12.30
N GLN A 520 -2.04 -18.89 12.75
CA GLN A 520 -0.62 -19.13 13.08
C GLN A 520 -0.47 -20.13 14.24
N ASP A 521 -1.28 -20.03 15.29
CA ASP A 521 -1.28 -20.97 16.41
C ASP A 521 -1.61 -22.41 15.95
N LYS A 522 -2.67 -22.57 15.13
CA LYS A 522 -3.01 -23.87 14.52
C LYS A 522 -1.87 -24.39 13.65
N GLU A 523 -1.25 -23.53 12.85
CA GLU A 523 -0.14 -23.92 11.99
C GLU A 523 1.10 -24.36 12.78
N VAL A 524 1.46 -23.66 13.87
CA VAL A 524 2.55 -24.05 14.78
C VAL A 524 2.29 -25.44 15.35
N LYS A 525 1.10 -25.68 15.90
CA LYS A 525 0.72 -26.98 16.47
C LYS A 525 0.77 -28.10 15.44
N ASN A 526 0.31 -27.84 14.22
CA ASN A 526 0.38 -28.81 13.12
C ASN A 526 1.83 -29.10 12.72
N LYS A 527 2.70 -28.08 12.63
CA LYS A 527 4.13 -28.29 12.34
C LYS A 527 4.81 -29.09 13.46
N ILE A 528 4.56 -28.80 14.73
CA ILE A 528 5.08 -29.56 15.87
C ILE A 528 4.69 -31.03 15.74
N LYS A 529 3.40 -31.34 15.57
CA LYS A 529 2.91 -32.71 15.39
C LYS A 529 3.56 -33.41 14.19
N SER A 530 3.71 -32.71 13.06
CA SER A 530 4.31 -33.30 11.85
C SER A 530 5.78 -33.66 12.06
N GLN A 531 6.51 -32.82 12.78
CA GLN A 531 7.92 -33.04 13.10
C GLN A 531 8.03 -34.13 14.18
N GLU A 532 7.08 -34.19 15.12
CA GLU A 532 7.00 -35.23 16.14
C GLU A 532 6.91 -36.64 15.57
N ILE A 533 6.07 -36.82 14.55
CA ILE A 533 5.92 -38.09 13.84
C ILE A 533 7.23 -38.51 13.15
N ARG A 534 8.03 -37.54 12.69
CA ARG A 534 9.28 -37.78 11.95
C ARG A 534 10.50 -38.01 12.85
N PHE A 535 10.43 -37.70 14.15
CA PHE A 535 11.58 -37.77 15.05
C PHE A 535 12.36 -39.07 14.97
N TYR A 536 11.66 -40.19 15.12
CA TYR A 536 12.30 -41.50 15.18
C TYR A 536 12.95 -41.87 13.84
N GLU A 537 12.35 -41.44 12.72
CA GLU A 537 12.91 -41.64 11.40
C GLU A 537 14.21 -40.83 11.21
N GLU A 538 14.21 -39.55 11.59
CA GLU A 538 15.39 -38.70 11.49
C GLU A 538 16.51 -39.14 12.45
N LEU A 539 16.17 -39.56 13.67
CA LEU A 539 17.13 -40.11 14.61
C LEU A 539 17.81 -41.38 14.06
N ARG A 540 17.04 -42.27 13.40
CA ARG A 540 17.58 -43.48 12.76
C ARG A 540 18.42 -43.20 11.52
N LYS A 541 18.13 -42.14 10.77
CA LYS A 541 18.98 -41.71 9.65
C LYS A 541 20.33 -41.23 10.17
N TYR A 542 20.33 -40.52 11.30
CA TYR A 542 21.55 -40.03 11.93
C TYR A 542 22.33 -41.15 12.63
N TYR A 543 21.74 -41.83 13.62
CA TYR A 543 22.33 -42.99 14.30
C TYR A 543 22.06 -44.28 13.55
N ARG A 544 22.95 -44.63 12.62
CA ARG A 544 22.72 -45.72 11.66
C ARG A 544 23.80 -46.81 11.66
N TRP A 545 25.02 -46.50 12.07
CA TRP A 545 26.13 -47.46 12.00
C TRP A 545 26.20 -48.33 13.24
N VAL A 546 26.17 -49.65 13.03
CA VAL A 546 26.36 -50.63 14.09
C VAL A 546 27.73 -51.27 13.92
N PHE A 547 28.60 -51.11 14.91
CA PHE A 547 29.90 -51.75 14.96
C PHE A 547 29.91 -52.85 16.02
N ILE A 548 30.58 -53.94 15.67
CA ILE A 548 30.85 -55.07 16.56
C ILE A 548 32.38 -55.31 16.62
N PRO A 549 32.91 -55.75 17.78
CA PRO A 549 34.32 -56.00 18.04
C PRO A 549 35.04 -56.94 17.08
#